data_AF-B5RUI2-F1
#
_entry.id   AF-B5RUI2-F1
#
_cell.length_a   1.000
_cell.length_b   1.000
_cell.length_c   1.000
_cell.angle_alpha   90.00
_cell.angle_beta   90.00
_cell.angle_gamma   90.00
#
_symmetry.space_group_name_H-M   'P 1'
#
loop_
_entity.id
_entity.type
_entity.pdbx_description
1 polymer ?
#
loop_
_entity_poly.entity_id
_entity_poly.type
_entity_poly.pdbx_seq_one_letter_code
_entity_poly.pdbx_strand_id
1 'polypeptide(L)'
;MEYTANTYTRARSLVVWIHNMGASDGLFKSGGMNKVVCRFIWLFFVLGVVCANINVQDQLQDQLPDIRIDTFNDMPASVKNVTVGAGEFLWDWDKENNSQELTDFLRREIEGQHDVQTIVVNKNRPEDTYQRENATFLVLCRNEEVFELLESIQSIQDRFNHRYNYDWVFLNDKAFDERFMYIVSQYVVQGKLSFGQIPREHWGYPSWVNQTYASEQRARLVEEDVVYADSESYRHMCRFYSGFFYKHPLVAQYQYYWRIEPGVKFYCDVSYDVFHFMKTHGKKYGFVMSMFEYKKTIPSLWGHFKSFIRRYDHANGQYGELLDFVQNDNVAKTYNLCHFWSNFEIADLSIFNNPDYQAFFDHLDATGGFFYERWGDAPVHSLAVSWFLSKRDLWWFGDIGYYHAPYLQCPQPLQTRLENRCSCDPDEDFSFSFISCTPHILNLLNSR
;
A
#
# COMPACT_ATOMS: atom_id res chain seq x y z
N MET A 1 -41.40 43.27 10.26
CA MET A 1 -41.10 43.71 8.89
C MET A 1 -39.97 42.79 8.41
N GLU A 2 -40.32 41.59 7.94
CA GLU A 2 -40.66 41.25 6.54
C GLU A 2 -39.43 41.12 5.62
N TYR A 3 -39.24 39.87 5.14
CA TYR A 3 -38.73 39.41 3.83
C TYR A 3 -37.31 39.86 3.39
N THR A 4 -36.40 39.04 2.82
CA THR A 4 -36.51 37.87 1.91
C THR A 4 -35.20 37.05 1.84
N ALA A 5 -35.34 35.82 1.34
CA ALA A 5 -34.42 34.70 1.10
C ALA A 5 -33.14 34.90 0.24
N ASN A 6 -32.10 34.07 0.47
CA ASN A 6 -31.64 32.92 -0.39
C ASN A 6 -30.25 32.40 0.07
N THR A 7 -30.14 31.20 0.67
CA THR A 7 -29.84 29.86 0.08
C THR A 7 -28.43 29.69 -0.53
N TYR A 8 -27.60 28.82 0.09
CA TYR A 8 -27.05 27.57 -0.48
C TYR A 8 -26.04 26.91 0.51
N THR A 9 -26.45 25.82 1.18
CA THR A 9 -25.50 24.91 1.84
C THR A 9 -25.99 23.45 1.76
N ARG A 10 -25.19 22.65 1.05
CA ARG A 10 -24.82 21.23 1.28
C ARG A 10 -25.90 20.13 1.44
N ALA A 11 -25.99 19.33 0.36
CA ALA A 11 -25.89 17.86 0.32
C ALA A 11 -24.99 17.27 1.42
N ARG A 12 -25.12 16.05 1.95
CA ARG A 12 -25.74 14.78 1.52
C ARG A 12 -25.58 13.85 2.74
N SER A 13 -26.61 13.09 3.14
CA SER A 13 -26.44 11.89 3.98
C SER A 13 -27.57 10.91 3.64
N LEU A 14 -27.22 9.72 3.16
CA LEU A 14 -28.16 8.61 3.01
C LEU A 14 -27.48 7.31 3.46
N VAL A 15 -28.31 6.45 4.05
CA VAL A 15 -28.07 5.08 4.50
C VAL A 15 -27.55 4.95 5.93
N VAL A 16 -28.49 4.81 6.88
CA VAL A 16 -28.77 3.56 7.64
C VAL A 16 -30.01 3.84 8.50
N TRP A 17 -31.14 3.17 8.26
CA TRP A 17 -32.13 2.84 9.30
C TRP A 17 -33.23 1.91 8.76
N ILE A 18 -33.10 0.59 8.97
CA ILE A 18 -34.27 -0.29 9.10
C ILE A 18 -33.95 -1.30 10.19
N HIS A 19 -34.41 -1.03 11.42
CA HIS A 19 -34.92 -2.02 12.37
C HIS A 19 -35.62 -1.30 13.53
N ASN A 20 -36.95 -1.35 13.54
CA ASN A 20 -37.80 -1.76 14.68
C ASN A 20 -39.17 -1.06 14.76
N MET A 21 -40.12 -1.88 15.21
CA MET A 21 -41.47 -1.63 15.73
C MET A 21 -42.61 -1.51 14.69
N GLY A 22 -43.68 -2.30 14.75
CA GLY A 22 -44.10 -3.31 15.72
C GLY A 22 -45.63 -3.48 15.73
N ALA A 23 -46.06 -4.74 15.90
CA ALA A 23 -47.30 -5.24 16.55
C ALA A 23 -48.70 -4.71 16.13
N SER A 24 -49.59 -5.62 15.70
CA SER A 24 -50.66 -6.25 16.53
C SER A 24 -51.85 -6.80 15.70
N ASP A 25 -52.26 -8.03 16.06
CA ASP A 25 -53.57 -8.71 16.04
C ASP A 25 -54.58 -8.64 14.87
N GLY A 26 -55.09 -9.83 14.47
CA GLY A 26 -56.51 -10.00 14.09
C GLY A 26 -56.85 -10.88 12.88
N LEU A 27 -57.20 -12.16 13.15
CA LEU A 27 -58.21 -13.02 12.49
C LEU A 27 -58.68 -12.73 11.04
N PHE A 28 -58.53 -13.70 10.11
CA PHE A 28 -59.62 -14.48 9.46
C PHE A 28 -59.13 -15.35 8.27
N LYS A 29 -59.42 -16.66 8.38
CA LYS A 29 -59.83 -17.67 7.38
C LYS A 29 -59.49 -17.56 5.88
N SER A 30 -58.96 -18.69 5.38
CA SER A 30 -59.35 -19.45 4.17
C SER A 30 -59.44 -18.76 2.80
N GLY A 31 -58.66 -19.31 1.85
CA GLY A 31 -59.18 -19.78 0.56
C GLY A 31 -59.41 -18.77 -0.56
N GLY A 32 -58.60 -18.89 -1.62
CA GLY A 32 -59.05 -18.76 -3.01
C GLY A 32 -59.12 -17.37 -3.65
N MET A 33 -58.36 -17.22 -4.76
CA MET A 33 -58.67 -16.51 -6.02
C MET A 33 -59.29 -15.10 -5.93
N ASN A 34 -58.83 -14.06 -6.63
CA ASN A 34 -58.35 -13.98 -8.00
C ASN A 34 -57.94 -12.52 -8.29
N LYS A 35 -57.00 -12.31 -9.23
CA LYS A 35 -56.83 -11.20 -10.20
C LYS A 35 -55.32 -11.10 -10.53
N VAL A 36 -54.80 -11.22 -11.75
CA VAL A 36 -55.31 -10.86 -13.09
C VAL A 36 -54.40 -11.48 -14.17
N VAL A 37 -55.02 -12.14 -15.17
CA VAL A 37 -54.62 -12.26 -16.62
C VAL A 37 -53.40 -13.13 -16.97
N CYS A 38 -53.33 -13.94 -18.04
CA CYS A 38 -54.24 -14.72 -18.89
C CYS A 38 -53.32 -15.67 -19.70
N ARG A 39 -53.88 -16.78 -20.17
CA ARG A 39 -53.22 -17.92 -20.83
C ARG A 39 -52.89 -17.69 -22.33
N PHE A 40 -51.78 -18.29 -22.78
CA PHE A 40 -51.42 -18.81 -24.13
C PHE A 40 -51.21 -17.89 -25.35
N ILE A 41 -50.16 -18.23 -26.15
CA ILE A 41 -49.96 -18.24 -27.64
C ILE A 41 -48.49 -17.89 -27.97
N TRP A 42 -47.62 -18.87 -28.31
CA TRP A 42 -47.17 -19.30 -29.67
C TRP A 42 -46.13 -18.36 -30.33
N LEU A 43 -44.82 -18.68 -30.38
CA LEU A 43 -44.06 -19.55 -31.32
C LEU A 43 -43.91 -19.06 -32.79
N PHE A 44 -42.64 -18.87 -33.18
CA PHE A 44 -41.98 -19.10 -34.49
C PHE A 44 -41.79 -18.01 -35.57
N PHE A 45 -40.70 -18.25 -36.34
CA PHE A 45 -40.17 -17.67 -37.59
C PHE A 45 -39.00 -16.67 -37.39
N VAL A 46 -37.73 -16.85 -37.81
CA VAL A 46 -36.99 -17.72 -38.77
C VAL A 46 -35.48 -17.69 -38.37
N LEU A 47 -34.82 -18.78 -37.95
CA LEU A 47 -33.91 -19.67 -38.70
C LEU A 47 -33.01 -19.05 -39.80
N GLY A 48 -31.68 -19.15 -39.66
CA GLY A 48 -30.84 -19.48 -40.83
C GLY A 48 -29.58 -18.65 -41.07
N VAL A 49 -28.46 -19.13 -40.51
CA VAL A 49 -27.16 -19.39 -41.18
C VAL A 49 -26.59 -18.28 -42.09
N VAL A 50 -25.47 -17.67 -41.67
CA VAL A 50 -24.21 -17.69 -42.45
C VAL A 50 -23.03 -17.70 -41.47
N CYS A 51 -22.20 -18.74 -41.60
CA CYS A 51 -20.83 -18.77 -41.08
C CYS A 51 -19.98 -17.71 -41.78
N ALA A 52 -19.30 -16.85 -41.02
CA ALA A 52 -18.10 -16.20 -41.48
C ALA A 52 -17.08 -16.22 -40.35
N ASN A 53 -16.11 -17.13 -40.51
CA ASN A 53 -14.82 -17.08 -39.85
C ASN A 53 -14.24 -15.67 -39.97
N ILE A 54 -14.03 -14.98 -38.85
CA ILE A 54 -12.93 -14.03 -38.75
C ILE A 54 -12.14 -14.36 -37.50
N ASN A 55 -11.08 -15.10 -37.78
CA ASN A 55 -9.92 -15.33 -36.94
C ASN A 55 -9.21 -13.97 -36.80
N VAL A 56 -9.21 -13.38 -35.60
CA VAL A 56 -8.24 -12.32 -35.25
C VAL A 56 -7.51 -12.78 -33.99
N GLN A 57 -6.70 -13.81 -34.18
CA GLN A 57 -5.49 -14.01 -33.38
C GLN A 57 -4.33 -13.36 -34.13
N ASP A 58 -3.44 -12.75 -33.36
CA ASP A 58 -2.05 -12.41 -33.70
C ASP A 58 -1.81 -11.39 -34.80
N GLN A 59 -1.78 -10.10 -34.45
CA GLN A 59 -0.80 -9.13 -34.96
C GLN A 59 -0.70 -7.91 -34.03
N LEU A 60 -0.08 -8.08 -32.86
CA LEU A 60 0.58 -6.98 -32.14
C LEU A 60 1.82 -7.58 -31.45
N GLN A 61 2.77 -7.98 -32.28
CA GLN A 61 4.12 -8.31 -31.85
C GLN A 61 5.08 -7.43 -32.67
N ASP A 62 6.05 -6.87 -31.96
CA ASP A 62 7.26 -6.20 -32.44
C ASP A 62 7.09 -4.78 -32.99
N GLN A 63 7.22 -3.80 -32.09
CA GLN A 63 8.29 -2.79 -32.14
C GLN A 63 8.56 -2.25 -30.72
N LEU A 64 9.13 -3.08 -29.84
CA LEU A 64 9.91 -2.57 -28.72
C LEU A 64 11.36 -2.44 -29.23
N PRO A 65 12.04 -1.31 -29.03
CA PRO A 65 13.43 -1.19 -29.43
C PRO A 65 14.27 -2.24 -28.68
N ASP A 66 15.16 -2.89 -29.41
CA ASP A 66 16.18 -3.80 -28.88
C ASP A 66 17.03 -3.04 -27.85
N ILE A 67 16.66 -3.14 -26.56
CA ILE A 67 17.52 -2.66 -25.48
C ILE A 67 18.63 -3.70 -25.36
N ARG A 68 19.73 -3.45 -26.06
CA ARG A 68 20.98 -4.15 -25.83
C ARG A 68 21.37 -3.98 -24.37
N ILE A 69 21.35 -5.06 -23.61
CA ILE A 69 21.97 -5.17 -22.29
C ILE A 69 23.48 -5.37 -22.53
N ASP A 70 24.11 -4.39 -23.18
CA ASP A 70 25.56 -4.34 -23.30
C ASP A 70 26.07 -3.45 -22.16
N THR A 71 26.81 -4.06 -21.24
CA THR A 71 27.60 -3.46 -20.14
C THR A 71 26.83 -2.86 -18.95
N PHE A 72 26.72 -3.66 -17.88
CA PHE A 72 26.40 -3.25 -16.49
C PHE A 72 27.53 -2.41 -15.82
N ASN A 73 28.26 -1.57 -16.57
CA ASN A 73 29.43 -0.85 -16.04
C ASN A 73 29.44 0.67 -16.25
N ASP A 74 28.39 1.28 -16.79
CA ASP A 74 28.28 2.74 -16.86
C ASP A 74 26.99 3.22 -16.20
N MET A 75 26.95 3.14 -14.86
CA MET A 75 26.00 3.93 -14.08
C MET A 75 26.52 5.39 -14.02
N PRO A 76 25.72 6.41 -14.39
CA PRO A 76 26.02 7.76 -13.93
C PRO A 76 25.77 7.82 -12.42
N ALA A 77 26.83 7.56 -11.66
CA ALA A 77 26.92 7.92 -10.26
C ALA A 77 26.93 9.45 -10.15
N SER A 78 25.76 10.07 -10.13
CA SER A 78 25.58 11.40 -9.55
C SER A 78 24.10 11.69 -9.33
N VAL A 79 23.50 11.09 -8.31
CA VAL A 79 22.57 11.88 -7.50
C VAL A 79 23.43 13.00 -6.94
N LYS A 80 23.26 14.21 -7.46
CA LYS A 80 23.88 15.39 -6.84
C LYS A 80 23.58 15.29 -5.36
N ASN A 81 24.62 15.34 -4.52
CA ASN A 81 24.45 15.45 -3.08
C ASN A 81 23.45 16.58 -2.84
N VAL A 82 22.19 16.23 -2.59
CA VAL A 82 21.23 17.15 -2.02
C VAL A 82 21.82 17.39 -0.65
N THR A 83 22.48 18.53 -0.50
CA THR A 83 22.87 19.03 0.81
C THR A 83 21.60 19.09 1.62
N VAL A 84 21.44 18.14 2.55
CA VAL A 84 20.41 18.16 3.58
C VAL A 84 20.77 19.35 4.47
N GLY A 85 20.44 20.55 4.01
CA GLY A 85 20.38 21.74 4.84
C GLY A 85 19.06 21.70 5.59
N ALA A 86 18.88 20.71 6.46
CA ALA A 86 17.71 20.63 7.31
C ALA A 86 18.03 21.36 8.61
N GLY A 87 17.24 22.36 8.99
CA GLY A 87 17.10 22.66 10.40
C GLY A 87 16.67 21.38 11.12
N GLU A 88 17.39 21.01 12.16
CA GLU A 88 16.95 20.00 13.12
C GLU A 88 16.49 20.72 14.38
N PHE A 89 15.23 20.53 14.75
CA PHE A 89 14.71 20.97 16.03
C PHE A 89 15.04 19.93 17.09
N LEU A 90 15.82 20.32 18.10
CA LEU A 90 16.12 19.48 19.25
C LEU A 90 15.11 19.77 20.36
N TRP A 91 14.32 18.76 20.74
CA TRP A 91 13.39 18.87 21.86
C TRP A 91 14.14 18.88 23.18
N ASP A 92 13.93 19.92 23.99
CA ASP A 92 14.58 20.11 25.27
C ASP A 92 13.68 19.61 26.41
N TRP A 93 13.93 18.41 26.91
CA TRP A 93 13.07 17.77 27.91
C TRP A 93 13.02 18.49 29.27
N ASP A 94 13.92 19.45 29.52
CA ASP A 94 13.94 20.26 30.73
C ASP A 94 13.16 21.59 30.59
N LYS A 95 12.60 21.86 29.41
CA LYS A 95 11.86 23.10 29.11
C LYS A 95 10.35 22.88 28.92
N GLU A 96 9.57 23.83 29.43
CA GLU A 96 8.11 23.83 29.29
C GLU A 96 7.62 24.47 27.97
N ASN A 97 8.44 25.29 27.31
CA ASN A 97 8.04 26.10 26.14
C ASN A 97 8.33 25.47 24.77
N ASN A 98 8.71 24.18 24.71
CA ASN A 98 9.07 23.49 23.46
C ASN A 98 8.02 23.64 22.36
N SER A 99 6.72 23.58 22.70
CA SER A 99 5.66 23.69 21.70
C SER A 99 5.67 25.04 20.97
N GLN A 100 5.99 26.13 21.69
CA GLN A 100 6.12 27.46 21.07
C GLN A 100 7.41 27.56 20.25
N GLU A 101 8.54 27.08 20.78
CA GLU A 101 9.82 27.10 20.05
C GLU A 101 9.77 26.25 18.77
N LEU A 102 9.09 25.10 18.81
CA LEU A 102 8.83 24.27 17.64
C LEU A 102 8.01 25.04 16.61
N THR A 103 6.94 25.70 17.03
CA THR A 103 6.10 26.51 16.13
C THR A 103 6.93 27.59 15.43
N ASP A 104 7.75 28.32 16.18
CA ASP A 104 8.60 29.37 15.62
C ASP A 104 9.68 28.80 14.70
N PHE A 105 10.22 27.62 15.02
CA PHE A 105 11.14 26.89 14.16
C PHE A 105 10.49 26.47 12.85
N LEU A 106 9.32 25.83 12.89
CA LEU A 106 8.61 25.38 11.69
C LEU A 106 8.30 26.54 10.76
N ARG A 107 7.84 27.69 11.29
CA ARG A 107 7.61 28.89 10.47
C ARG A 107 8.85 29.36 9.73
N ARG A 108 9.99 29.44 10.42
CA ARG A 108 11.26 29.85 9.82
C ARG A 108 11.70 28.89 8.71
N GLU A 109 11.62 27.58 8.94
CA GLU A 109 12.04 26.58 7.95
C GLU A 109 11.09 26.53 6.74
N ILE A 110 9.78 26.74 6.94
CA ILE A 110 8.79 26.81 5.84
C ILE A 110 8.98 28.07 4.99
N GLU A 111 9.29 29.21 5.61
CA GLU A 111 9.58 30.46 4.90
C GLU A 111 10.93 30.43 4.17
N GLY A 112 11.84 29.53 4.56
CA GLY A 112 13.08 29.25 3.87
C GLY A 112 12.85 28.76 2.44
N GLN A 113 13.48 29.40 1.46
CA GLN A 113 13.40 28.96 0.06
C GLN A 113 14.20 27.68 -0.15
N HIS A 114 13.53 26.53 -0.02
CA HIS A 114 14.08 25.20 -0.31
C HIS A 114 13.43 24.61 -1.57
N ASP A 115 14.24 24.01 -2.45
CA ASP A 115 13.74 23.32 -3.67
C ASP A 115 12.88 22.09 -3.32
N VAL A 116 13.24 21.40 -2.22
CA VAL A 116 12.53 20.25 -1.65
C VAL A 116 12.56 20.38 -0.12
N GLN A 117 11.40 20.37 0.53
CA GLN A 117 11.32 20.52 1.99
C GLN A 117 11.85 19.27 2.71
N THR A 118 12.71 19.48 3.71
CA THR A 118 13.12 18.44 4.66
C THR A 118 13.26 19.07 6.04
N ILE A 119 12.45 18.62 7.00
CA ILE A 119 12.41 19.14 8.37
C ILE A 119 12.50 17.98 9.35
N VAL A 120 13.30 18.14 10.40
CA VAL A 120 13.49 17.10 11.43
C VAL A 120 13.16 17.66 12.80
N VAL A 121 12.35 16.91 13.57
CA VAL A 121 12.08 17.15 14.98
C VAL A 121 12.62 15.97 15.77
N ASN A 122 13.70 16.19 16.51
CA ASN A 122 14.36 15.17 17.31
C ASN A 122 13.88 15.22 18.75
N LYS A 123 13.11 14.21 19.16
CA LYS A 123 12.59 14.07 20.52
C LYS A 123 13.28 12.94 21.27
N ASN A 124 14.51 12.58 20.92
CA ASN A 124 15.24 11.56 21.65
C ASN A 124 15.59 12.04 23.06
N ARG A 125 15.39 11.17 24.05
CA ARG A 125 15.72 11.45 25.45
C ARG A 125 17.17 11.06 25.75
N PRO A 126 17.96 11.92 26.40
CA PRO A 126 19.33 11.58 26.79
C PRO A 126 19.42 10.34 27.70
N GLU A 127 18.41 10.12 28.54
CA GLU A 127 18.33 9.01 29.49
C GLU A 127 17.84 7.68 28.88
N ASP A 128 17.47 7.67 27.59
CA ASP A 128 17.06 6.45 26.93
C ASP A 128 18.26 5.53 26.66
N THR A 129 18.29 4.39 27.35
CA THR A 129 19.37 3.40 27.28
C THR A 129 19.07 2.24 26.34
N TYR A 130 17.87 2.18 25.75
CA TYR A 130 17.49 1.09 24.86
C TYR A 130 18.20 1.24 23.51
N GLN A 131 18.95 0.20 23.11
CA GLN A 131 19.62 0.15 21.82
C GLN A 131 18.65 -0.39 20.76
N ARG A 132 18.16 0.51 19.92
CA ARG A 132 17.27 0.22 18.79
C ARG A 132 18.05 -0.35 17.61
N GLU A 133 17.35 -1.12 16.79
CA GLU A 133 17.84 -1.41 15.45
C GLU A 133 17.78 -0.18 14.54
N ASN A 134 18.53 -0.19 13.44
CA ASN A 134 18.47 0.89 12.45
C ASN A 134 17.16 0.80 11.64
N ALA A 135 16.07 1.33 12.19
CA ALA A 135 14.74 1.17 11.64
C ALA A 135 13.82 2.38 11.87
N THR A 136 12.78 2.50 11.05
CA THR A 136 11.79 3.59 11.14
C THR A 136 10.38 3.13 10.76
N PHE A 137 9.36 3.82 11.24
CA PHE A 137 8.05 3.82 10.60
C PHE A 137 8.07 4.74 9.38
N LEU A 138 7.54 4.26 8.27
CA LEU A 138 7.40 5.03 7.04
C LEU A 138 5.92 5.30 6.77
N VAL A 139 5.59 6.58 6.58
CA VAL A 139 4.24 7.04 6.25
C VAL A 139 4.30 7.89 4.99
N LEU A 140 3.52 7.53 3.98
CA LEU A 140 3.19 8.42 2.87
C LEU A 140 1.79 8.98 3.11
N CYS A 141 1.66 10.30 3.26
CA CYS A 141 0.37 10.91 3.56
C CYS A 141 0.31 12.36 3.10
N ARG A 142 -0.91 12.89 3.00
CA ARG A 142 -1.20 14.27 2.66
C ARG A 142 -1.53 15.08 3.91
N ASN A 143 -1.43 16.40 3.80
CA ASN A 143 -1.74 17.32 4.90
C ASN A 143 -3.19 17.13 5.40
N GLU A 144 -4.13 16.82 4.50
CA GLU A 144 -5.55 16.70 4.83
C GLU A 144 -5.88 15.41 5.59
N GLU A 145 -5.00 14.41 5.59
CA GLU A 145 -5.19 13.09 6.20
C GLU A 145 -4.73 13.06 7.67
N VAL A 146 -4.29 14.20 8.23
CA VAL A 146 -3.67 14.27 9.57
C VAL A 146 -4.50 13.57 10.65
N PHE A 147 -5.82 13.72 10.64
CA PHE A 147 -6.66 13.14 11.70
C PHE A 147 -6.81 11.62 11.59
N GLU A 148 -6.88 11.08 10.37
CA GLU A 148 -6.87 9.63 10.16
C GLU A 148 -5.51 9.04 10.51
N LEU A 149 -4.43 9.77 10.21
CA LEU A 149 -3.08 9.39 10.61
C LEU A 149 -2.90 9.42 12.13
N LEU A 150 -3.50 10.37 12.85
CA LEU A 150 -3.44 10.42 14.31
C LEU A 150 -4.03 9.17 14.96
N GLU A 151 -5.11 8.61 14.40
CA GLU A 151 -5.66 7.32 14.87
C GLU A 151 -4.63 6.19 14.72
N SER A 152 -3.94 6.14 13.59
CA SER A 152 -2.91 5.13 13.31
C SER A 152 -1.69 5.29 14.21
N ILE A 153 -1.20 6.52 14.39
CA ILE A 153 -0.09 6.84 15.30
C ILE A 153 -0.46 6.44 16.73
N GLN A 154 -1.63 6.86 17.22
CA GLN A 154 -2.09 6.51 18.56
C GLN A 154 -2.16 4.99 18.72
N SER A 155 -2.76 4.30 17.75
CA SER A 155 -2.95 2.86 17.83
C SER A 155 -1.62 2.11 17.91
N ILE A 156 -0.63 2.42 17.08
CA ILE A 156 0.67 1.74 17.16
C ILE A 156 1.51 2.20 18.35
N GLN A 157 1.38 3.45 18.79
CA GLN A 157 2.03 3.92 20.02
C GLN A 157 1.52 3.13 21.21
N ASP A 158 0.20 3.01 21.38
CA ASP A 158 -0.43 2.28 22.48
C ASP A 158 -0.05 0.80 22.48
N ARG A 159 0.03 0.17 21.30
CA ARG A 159 0.27 -1.27 21.15
C ARG A 159 1.73 -1.70 21.12
N PHE A 160 2.64 -0.86 20.64
CA PHE A 160 4.04 -1.23 20.39
C PHE A 160 5.02 -0.11 20.76
N ASN A 161 4.90 1.05 20.10
CA ASN A 161 6.05 1.94 19.98
C ASN A 161 6.35 2.77 21.24
N HIS A 162 5.41 2.90 22.21
CA HIS A 162 5.71 3.53 23.50
C HIS A 162 6.85 2.84 24.28
N ARG A 163 7.15 1.57 23.95
CA ARG A 163 8.20 0.77 24.61
C ARG A 163 9.57 0.96 23.97
N TYR A 164 9.60 1.23 22.67
CA TYR A 164 10.83 1.18 21.87
C TYR A 164 11.20 2.54 21.29
N ASN A 165 10.24 3.43 21.07
CA ASN A 165 10.43 4.80 20.57
C ASN A 165 11.23 4.84 19.26
N TYR A 166 10.89 3.98 18.29
CA TYR A 166 11.47 4.02 16.95
C TYR A 166 11.09 5.31 16.22
N ASP A 167 11.96 5.71 15.30
CA ASP A 167 11.85 6.93 14.50
C ASP A 167 10.71 6.86 13.50
N TRP A 168 10.23 8.03 13.05
CA TRP A 168 9.18 8.18 12.05
C TRP A 168 9.67 9.01 10.86
N VAL A 169 9.41 8.52 9.66
CA VAL A 169 9.59 9.25 8.40
C VAL A 169 8.22 9.45 7.76
N PHE A 170 7.86 10.71 7.57
CA PHE A 170 6.66 11.14 6.85
C PHE A 170 7.07 11.72 5.51
N LEU A 171 6.51 11.19 4.42
CA LEU A 171 6.72 11.67 3.06
C LEU A 171 5.41 12.17 2.45
N ASN A 172 5.51 13.16 1.56
CA ASN A 172 4.36 13.75 0.86
C ASN A 172 4.81 14.27 -0.51
N ASP A 173 3.94 14.20 -1.53
CA ASP A 173 4.20 14.79 -2.84
C ASP A 173 4.24 16.32 -2.83
N LYS A 174 3.64 16.91 -1.80
CA LYS A 174 3.68 18.34 -1.49
C LYS A 174 4.47 18.60 -0.21
N ALA A 175 4.84 19.86 0.00
CA ALA A 175 5.37 20.29 1.29
C ALA A 175 4.33 20.05 2.40
N PHE A 176 4.79 19.58 3.55
CA PHE A 176 3.98 19.54 4.76
C PHE A 176 3.77 20.95 5.29
N ASP A 177 2.57 21.23 5.78
CA ASP A 177 2.25 22.52 6.40
C ASP A 177 2.63 22.54 7.89
N GLU A 178 2.73 23.76 8.46
CA GLU A 178 3.05 23.97 9.88
C GLU A 178 2.10 23.20 10.80
N ARG A 179 0.81 23.18 10.45
CA ARG A 179 -0.24 22.56 11.25
C ARG A 179 -0.04 21.05 11.34
N PHE A 180 0.22 20.39 10.21
CA PHE A 180 0.47 18.96 10.13
C PHE A 180 1.68 18.59 10.99
N MET A 181 2.84 19.21 10.74
CA MET A 181 4.08 18.90 11.44
C MET A 181 3.97 19.17 12.94
N TYR A 182 3.34 20.28 13.33
CA TYR A 182 3.10 20.60 14.73
C TYR A 182 2.26 19.53 15.42
N ILE A 183 1.08 19.21 14.86
CA ILE A 183 0.13 18.26 15.46
C ILE A 183 0.75 16.87 15.61
N VAL A 184 1.38 16.35 14.55
CA VAL A 184 2.05 15.04 14.56
C VAL A 184 3.18 15.01 15.59
N SER A 185 3.98 16.08 15.67
CA SER A 185 5.07 16.21 16.66
C SER A 185 4.58 16.29 18.11
N GLN A 186 3.35 16.73 18.36
CA GLN A 186 2.75 16.68 19.70
C GLN A 186 2.25 15.27 20.05
N TYR A 187 1.74 14.50 19.09
CA TYR A 187 1.23 13.14 19.31
C TYR A 187 2.33 12.10 19.49
N VAL A 188 3.44 12.22 18.76
CA VAL A 188 4.59 11.32 18.92
C VAL A 188 5.43 11.83 20.08
N VAL A 189 5.42 11.10 21.20
CA VAL A 189 6.08 11.54 22.45
C VAL A 189 7.61 11.53 22.30
N GLN A 190 8.18 10.47 21.74
CA GLN A 190 9.62 10.26 21.67
C GLN A 190 10.02 9.64 20.32
N GLY A 191 11.28 9.80 19.93
CA GLY A 191 11.83 9.38 18.65
C GLY A 191 12.15 10.57 17.75
N LYS A 192 12.86 10.33 16.64
CA LYS A 192 13.08 11.33 15.60
C LYS A 192 11.92 11.32 14.61
N LEU A 193 11.33 12.48 14.35
CA LEU A 193 10.34 12.68 13.30
C LEU A 193 11.00 13.41 12.13
N SER A 194 10.95 12.82 10.95
CA SER A 194 11.50 13.41 9.74
C SER A 194 10.39 13.63 8.72
N PHE A 195 10.18 14.87 8.29
CA PHE A 195 9.17 15.28 7.31
C PHE A 195 9.88 15.61 6.00
N GLY A 196 9.56 14.89 4.92
CA GLY A 196 10.20 15.04 3.62
C GLY A 196 9.20 15.26 2.49
N GLN A 197 9.48 16.22 1.63
CA GLN A 197 8.78 16.33 0.35
C GLN A 197 9.43 15.41 -0.68
N ILE A 198 8.60 14.70 -1.44
CA ILE A 198 9.05 13.82 -2.51
C ILE A 198 9.57 14.68 -3.68
N PRO A 199 10.78 14.41 -4.20
CA PRO A 199 11.29 15.08 -5.39
C PRO A 199 10.37 14.85 -6.61
N ARG A 200 10.21 15.86 -7.46
CA ARG A 200 9.27 15.82 -8.60
C ARG A 200 9.60 14.71 -9.60
N GLU A 201 10.87 14.35 -9.74
CA GLU A 201 11.35 13.25 -10.57
C GLU A 201 10.82 11.88 -10.12
N HIS A 202 10.48 11.73 -8.83
CA HIS A 202 9.94 10.51 -8.26
C HIS A 202 8.40 10.53 -8.19
N TRP A 203 7.77 11.70 -8.41
CA TRP A 203 6.32 11.88 -8.39
C TRP A 203 5.83 12.68 -9.60
N GLY A 204 5.59 11.96 -10.71
CA GLY A 204 5.11 12.54 -11.95
C GLY A 204 5.12 11.53 -13.09
N TYR A 205 4.78 11.99 -14.30
CA TYR A 205 4.92 11.19 -15.51
C TYR A 205 6.37 11.19 -16.00
N PRO A 206 6.96 10.01 -16.23
CA PRO A 206 8.24 9.94 -16.94
C PRO A 206 8.05 10.31 -18.42
N SER A 207 9.14 10.69 -19.08
CA SER A 207 9.10 11.25 -20.45
C SER A 207 8.58 10.29 -21.52
N TRP A 208 8.67 8.98 -21.30
CA TRP A 208 8.17 7.96 -22.22
C TRP A 208 6.66 7.70 -22.08
N VAL A 209 6.00 8.26 -21.06
CA VAL A 209 4.55 8.07 -20.88
C VAL A 209 3.77 9.13 -21.64
N ASN A 210 3.05 8.68 -22.67
CA ASN A 210 2.01 9.47 -23.33
C ASN A 210 0.83 9.77 -22.37
N GLN A 211 0.76 11.00 -21.88
CA GLN A 211 -0.26 11.43 -20.92
C GLN A 211 -1.69 11.45 -21.50
N THR A 212 -1.83 11.72 -22.81
CA THR A 212 -3.14 11.64 -23.48
C THR A 212 -3.68 10.22 -23.47
N TYR A 213 -2.84 9.25 -23.85
CA TYR A 213 -3.21 7.84 -23.80
C TYR A 213 -3.47 7.35 -22.36
N ALA A 214 -2.68 7.79 -21.39
CA ALA A 214 -2.93 7.50 -19.97
C ALA A 214 -4.30 8.03 -19.51
N SER A 215 -4.68 9.25 -19.94
CA SER A 215 -6.00 9.83 -19.65
C SER A 215 -7.14 9.01 -20.27
N GLU A 216 -6.98 8.56 -21.53
CA GLU A 216 -7.95 7.70 -22.22
C GLU A 216 -8.12 6.35 -21.52
N GLN A 217 -7.02 5.71 -21.09
CA GLN A 217 -7.09 4.46 -20.33
C GLN A 217 -7.75 4.64 -18.96
N ARG A 218 -7.52 5.77 -18.28
CA ARG A 218 -8.27 6.08 -17.05
C ARG A 218 -9.77 6.17 -17.29
N ALA A 219 -10.19 6.90 -18.33
CA ALA A 219 -11.60 7.01 -18.69
C ALA A 219 -12.23 5.64 -18.98
N ARG A 220 -11.53 4.78 -19.73
CA ARG A 220 -11.95 3.40 -19.97
C ARG A 220 -12.08 2.58 -18.68
N LEU A 221 -11.09 2.65 -17.78
CA LEU A 221 -11.13 1.90 -16.51
C LEU A 221 -12.26 2.37 -15.58
N VAL A 222 -12.66 3.64 -15.68
CA VAL A 222 -13.85 4.19 -14.98
C VAL A 222 -15.12 3.54 -15.52
N GLU A 223 -15.27 3.41 -16.84
CA GLU A 223 -16.40 2.71 -17.46
C GLU A 223 -16.46 1.21 -17.10
N GLU A 224 -15.31 0.62 -16.72
CA GLU A 224 -15.21 -0.76 -16.29
C GLU A 224 -15.38 -0.97 -14.76
N ASP A 225 -15.77 0.07 -14.03
CA ASP A 225 -15.96 0.11 -12.57
C ASP A 225 -14.72 -0.33 -11.76
N VAL A 226 -13.52 0.01 -12.25
CA VAL A 226 -12.28 -0.30 -11.54
C VAL A 226 -12.05 0.70 -10.40
N VAL A 227 -11.79 0.20 -9.19
CA VAL A 227 -11.53 1.04 -8.01
C VAL A 227 -10.32 1.96 -8.27
N TYR A 228 -10.42 3.24 -7.86
CA TYR A 228 -9.41 4.28 -8.12
C TYR A 228 -9.03 4.48 -9.61
N ALA A 229 -9.89 4.06 -10.55
CA ALA A 229 -9.60 4.15 -11.98
C ALA A 229 -9.29 5.57 -12.46
N ASP A 230 -10.02 6.56 -11.96
CA ASP A 230 -9.87 7.99 -12.29
C ASP A 230 -8.68 8.66 -11.61
N SER A 231 -8.15 8.07 -10.53
CA SER A 231 -7.12 8.70 -9.71
C SER A 231 -5.73 8.63 -10.34
N GLU A 232 -5.27 9.78 -10.82
CA GLU A 232 -3.91 10.00 -11.29
C GLU A 232 -2.91 9.94 -10.13
N SER A 233 -3.22 10.61 -9.01
CA SER A 233 -2.40 10.60 -7.80
C SER A 233 -2.18 9.20 -7.22
N TYR A 234 -3.17 8.30 -7.32
CA TYR A 234 -3.04 6.92 -6.87
C TYR A 234 -2.00 6.14 -7.70
N ARG A 235 -1.90 6.41 -9.00
CA ARG A 235 -0.89 5.78 -9.87
C ARG A 235 0.52 6.28 -9.57
N HIS A 236 0.66 7.57 -9.30
CA HIS A 236 1.94 8.12 -8.81
C HIS A 236 2.35 7.50 -7.48
N MET A 237 1.40 7.32 -6.54
CA MET A 237 1.64 6.62 -5.28
C MET A 237 2.11 5.17 -5.50
N CYS A 238 1.41 4.39 -6.32
CA CYS A 238 1.80 3.00 -6.59
C CYS A 238 3.19 2.92 -7.25
N ARG A 239 3.50 3.81 -8.20
CA ARG A 239 4.83 3.90 -8.80
C ARG A 239 5.89 4.31 -7.77
N PHE A 240 5.58 5.27 -6.90
CA PHE A 240 6.50 5.75 -5.86
C PHE A 240 6.88 4.65 -4.87
N TYR A 241 5.90 3.94 -4.32
CA TYR A 241 6.17 2.78 -3.46
C TYR A 241 6.86 1.65 -4.23
N SER A 242 6.58 1.45 -5.51
CA SER A 242 7.27 0.42 -6.28
C SER A 242 8.75 0.71 -6.53
N GLY A 243 9.17 1.97 -6.68
CA GLY A 243 10.48 2.28 -7.28
C GLY A 243 11.31 3.39 -6.63
N PHE A 244 10.78 4.14 -5.67
CA PHE A 244 11.40 5.40 -5.24
C PHE A 244 11.43 5.67 -3.74
N PHE A 245 10.51 5.14 -2.94
CA PHE A 245 10.44 5.46 -1.50
C PHE A 245 11.77 5.18 -0.77
N TYR A 246 12.41 4.05 -1.06
CA TYR A 246 13.68 3.61 -0.47
C TYR A 246 14.88 4.46 -0.91
N LYS A 247 14.74 5.26 -1.96
CA LYS A 247 15.75 6.20 -2.46
C LYS A 247 15.67 7.57 -1.80
N HIS A 248 14.56 7.86 -1.11
CA HIS A 248 14.41 9.15 -0.43
C HIS A 248 15.50 9.28 0.64
N PRO A 249 16.26 10.39 0.72
CA PRO A 249 17.40 10.51 1.65
C PRO A 249 17.04 10.22 3.12
N LEU A 250 15.83 10.62 3.54
CA LEU A 250 15.33 10.31 4.89
C LEU A 250 15.08 8.82 5.15
N VAL A 251 14.80 8.03 4.12
CA VAL A 251 14.53 6.59 4.22
C VAL A 251 15.82 5.78 4.01
N ALA A 252 16.65 6.18 3.05
CA ALA A 252 17.85 5.45 2.62
C ALA A 252 18.91 5.25 3.72
N GLN A 253 18.83 5.99 4.82
CA GLN A 253 19.72 5.83 5.99
C GLN A 253 19.35 4.63 6.88
N TYR A 254 18.13 4.10 6.78
CA TYR A 254 17.66 3.00 7.62
C TYR A 254 17.96 1.63 6.99
N GLN A 255 17.98 0.59 7.82
CA GLN A 255 18.03 -0.80 7.36
C GLN A 255 16.61 -1.36 7.18
N TYR A 256 15.75 -1.17 8.17
CA TYR A 256 14.37 -1.66 8.14
C TYR A 256 13.38 -0.50 8.10
N TYR A 257 12.22 -0.76 7.50
CA TYR A 257 11.08 0.12 7.63
C TYR A 257 9.82 -0.67 7.97
N TRP A 258 8.90 -0.02 8.66
CA TRP A 258 7.53 -0.50 8.84
C TRP A 258 6.58 0.52 8.19
N ARG A 259 5.93 0.14 7.09
CA ARG A 259 4.92 0.96 6.43
C ARG A 259 3.67 1.09 7.30
N ILE A 260 3.25 2.34 7.51
CA ILE A 260 2.02 2.70 8.20
C ILE A 260 1.23 3.65 7.30
N GLU A 261 -0.05 3.36 7.08
CA GLU A 261 -0.99 4.21 6.32
C GLU A 261 -1.94 4.94 7.28
N PRO A 262 -2.51 6.10 6.90
CA PRO A 262 -3.63 6.70 7.63
C PRO A 262 -4.83 5.74 7.74
N GLY A 263 -5.54 5.80 8.88
CA GLY A 263 -6.78 5.03 9.09
C GLY A 263 -6.60 3.55 9.47
N VAL A 264 -5.35 3.07 9.66
CA VAL A 264 -5.08 1.72 10.16
C VAL A 264 -5.24 1.61 11.67
N LYS A 265 -5.51 0.39 12.16
CA LYS A 265 -5.64 0.10 13.60
C LYS A 265 -4.89 -1.18 13.98
N PHE A 266 -4.25 -1.13 15.15
CA PHE A 266 -3.59 -2.23 15.84
C PHE A 266 -4.43 -2.67 17.04
N TYR A 267 -4.84 -3.93 17.03
CA TYR A 267 -5.79 -4.48 18.00
C TYR A 267 -5.13 -5.24 19.14
N CYS A 268 -3.87 -5.62 18.99
CA CYS A 268 -3.12 -6.43 19.95
C CYS A 268 -1.86 -5.69 20.37
N ASP A 269 -1.47 -5.84 21.63
CA ASP A 269 -0.16 -5.41 22.12
C ASP A 269 0.94 -6.26 21.50
N VAL A 270 2.05 -5.61 21.16
CA VAL A 270 3.25 -6.27 20.64
C VAL A 270 4.35 -6.07 21.69
N SER A 271 4.62 -7.14 22.45
CA SER A 271 5.46 -7.10 23.65
C SER A 271 6.95 -7.35 23.39
N TYR A 272 7.34 -7.55 22.13
CA TYR A 272 8.70 -7.72 21.68
C TYR A 272 9.06 -6.66 20.63
N ASP A 273 10.36 -6.39 20.48
CA ASP A 273 10.85 -5.48 19.46
C ASP A 273 10.82 -6.17 18.10
N VAL A 274 9.92 -5.71 17.22
CA VAL A 274 9.69 -6.33 15.91
C VAL A 274 10.90 -6.17 15.00
N PHE A 275 11.61 -5.05 15.03
CA PHE A 275 12.79 -4.85 14.19
C PHE A 275 13.97 -5.68 14.69
N HIS A 276 14.14 -5.76 16.02
CA HIS A 276 15.12 -6.67 16.60
C HIS A 276 14.81 -8.13 16.26
N PHE A 277 13.54 -8.55 16.31
CA PHE A 277 13.10 -9.87 15.88
C PHE A 277 13.49 -10.12 14.41
N MET A 278 13.15 -9.19 13.50
CA MET A 278 13.46 -9.32 12.08
C MET A 278 14.96 -9.52 11.85
N LYS A 279 15.79 -8.69 12.47
CA LYS A 279 17.25 -8.77 12.31
C LYS A 279 17.84 -10.06 12.89
N THR A 280 17.49 -10.41 14.13
CA THR A 280 18.05 -11.57 14.82
C THR A 280 17.65 -12.90 14.19
N HIS A 281 16.48 -12.97 13.55
CA HIS A 281 16.00 -14.16 12.85
C HIS A 281 16.28 -14.14 11.35
N GLY A 282 17.06 -13.16 10.86
CA GLY A 282 17.43 -13.03 9.45
C GLY A 282 16.24 -12.86 8.52
N LYS A 283 15.17 -12.20 8.99
CA LYS A 283 13.97 -11.91 8.20
C LYS A 283 14.16 -10.64 7.41
N LYS A 284 13.69 -10.66 6.17
CA LYS A 284 13.74 -9.53 5.25
C LYS A 284 12.36 -9.00 4.91
N TYR A 285 11.32 -9.83 4.89
CA TYR A 285 9.97 -9.39 4.53
C TYR A 285 8.92 -9.95 5.49
N GLY A 286 8.16 -9.06 6.12
CA GLY A 286 7.14 -9.36 7.10
C GLY A 286 5.78 -8.81 6.68
N PHE A 287 4.75 -9.65 6.76
CA PHE A 287 3.38 -9.30 6.36
C PHE A 287 2.35 -9.79 7.37
N VAL A 288 1.16 -9.21 7.32
CA VAL A 288 -0.04 -9.69 8.02
C VAL A 288 -1.00 -10.33 7.03
N MET A 289 -1.44 -9.59 6.00
CA MET A 289 -2.44 -10.07 5.05
C MET A 289 -1.85 -10.34 3.67
N SER A 290 -2.45 -11.31 2.97
CA SER A 290 -2.27 -11.50 1.54
C SER A 290 -3.61 -11.84 0.87
N MET A 291 -3.79 -11.41 -0.36
CA MET A 291 -5.09 -11.43 -1.05
C MET A 291 -4.95 -11.52 -2.56
N PHE A 292 -6.08 -11.71 -3.25
CA PHE A 292 -6.13 -11.65 -4.71
C PHE A 292 -6.26 -10.20 -5.20
N GLU A 293 -5.47 -9.84 -6.22
CA GLU A 293 -5.62 -8.59 -6.96
C GLU A 293 -6.78 -8.70 -7.96
N TYR A 294 -7.38 -7.55 -8.28
CA TYR A 294 -8.36 -7.45 -9.34
C TYR A 294 -7.67 -7.53 -10.71
N LYS A 295 -7.84 -8.64 -11.43
CA LYS A 295 -7.20 -8.87 -12.74
C LYS A 295 -7.26 -7.68 -13.72
N LYS A 296 -8.34 -6.89 -13.71
CA LYS A 296 -8.51 -5.71 -14.59
C LYS A 296 -7.45 -4.62 -14.39
N THR A 297 -6.78 -4.60 -13.23
CA THR A 297 -5.85 -3.53 -12.85
C THR A 297 -4.43 -3.82 -13.34
N ILE A 298 -4.16 -5.10 -13.66
CA ILE A 298 -2.85 -5.66 -13.99
C ILE A 298 -2.89 -6.67 -15.17
N PRO A 299 -3.69 -6.47 -16.25
CA PRO A 299 -3.82 -7.47 -17.30
C PRO A 299 -2.49 -7.86 -17.98
N SER A 300 -1.51 -6.94 -18.09
CA SER A 300 -0.21 -7.24 -18.72
C SER A 300 0.95 -7.46 -17.75
N LEU A 301 0.80 -7.15 -16.44
CA LEU A 301 1.88 -7.20 -15.44
C LEU A 301 2.62 -8.54 -15.43
N TRP A 302 1.89 -9.66 -15.38
CA TRP A 302 2.50 -10.99 -15.37
C TRP A 302 3.28 -11.32 -16.64
N GLY A 303 2.80 -10.83 -17.79
CA GLY A 303 3.50 -11.01 -19.07
C GLY A 303 4.86 -10.30 -19.05
N HIS A 304 4.89 -9.08 -18.54
CA HIS A 304 6.13 -8.30 -18.37
C HIS A 304 7.06 -8.92 -17.33
N PHE A 305 6.55 -9.38 -16.19
CA PHE A 305 7.32 -10.14 -15.22
C PHE A 305 7.96 -11.40 -15.84
N LYS A 306 7.19 -12.23 -16.55
CA LYS A 306 7.72 -13.40 -17.26
C LYS A 306 8.76 -13.04 -18.33
N SER A 307 8.62 -11.87 -18.96
CA SER A 307 9.58 -11.35 -19.93
C SER A 307 10.90 -10.97 -19.25
N PHE A 308 10.83 -10.30 -18.10
CA PHE A 308 11.98 -9.94 -17.28
C PHE A 308 12.74 -11.18 -16.79
N ILE A 309 12.05 -12.10 -16.09
CA ILE A 309 12.71 -13.27 -15.49
C ILE A 309 13.35 -14.17 -16.53
N ARG A 310 12.77 -14.33 -17.73
CA ARG A 310 13.40 -15.13 -18.80
C ARG A 310 14.73 -14.54 -19.26
N ARG A 311 14.85 -13.21 -19.31
CA ARG A 311 16.12 -12.53 -19.63
C ARG A 311 17.08 -12.56 -18.45
N TYR A 312 16.56 -12.36 -17.23
CA TYR A 312 17.35 -12.31 -16.00
C TYR A 312 17.91 -13.69 -15.60
N ASP A 313 17.10 -14.75 -15.63
CA ASP A 313 17.49 -16.11 -15.28
C ASP A 313 18.55 -16.67 -16.23
N HIS A 314 18.42 -16.42 -17.54
CA HIS A 314 19.45 -16.78 -18.51
C HIS A 314 20.82 -16.17 -18.17
N ALA A 315 20.85 -15.03 -17.45
CA ALA A 315 22.08 -14.38 -17.03
C ALA A 315 22.58 -14.84 -15.64
N ASN A 316 21.70 -15.28 -14.73
CA ASN A 316 22.03 -15.45 -13.30
C ASN A 316 21.74 -16.85 -12.70
N GLY A 317 21.00 -17.72 -13.39
CA GLY A 317 20.71 -19.10 -12.95
C GLY A 317 19.95 -19.19 -11.62
N GLN A 318 18.99 -18.29 -11.40
CA GLN A 318 18.23 -18.19 -10.15
C GLN A 318 16.81 -18.75 -10.31
N TYR A 319 16.39 -19.56 -9.34
CA TYR A 319 15.03 -20.04 -9.22
C TYR A 319 14.31 -19.31 -8.08
N GLY A 320 13.16 -18.71 -8.36
CA GLY A 320 12.29 -18.11 -7.34
C GLY A 320 11.63 -19.19 -6.48
N GLU A 321 12.19 -19.45 -5.29
CA GLU A 321 11.68 -20.47 -4.34
C GLU A 321 10.23 -20.19 -3.91
N LEU A 322 9.81 -18.93 -3.98
CA LEU A 322 8.50 -18.46 -3.60
C LEU A 322 7.55 -18.29 -4.79
N LEU A 323 7.96 -18.62 -6.01
CA LEU A 323 7.16 -18.37 -7.22
C LEU A 323 5.81 -19.09 -7.20
N ASP A 324 5.73 -20.25 -6.54
CA ASP A 324 4.48 -21.00 -6.39
C ASP A 324 3.43 -20.23 -5.57
N PHE A 325 3.82 -19.23 -4.77
CA PHE A 325 2.86 -18.33 -4.11
C PHE A 325 2.01 -17.54 -5.12
N VAL A 326 2.63 -17.08 -6.21
CA VAL A 326 1.99 -16.23 -7.22
C VAL A 326 1.58 -17.00 -8.47
N GLN A 327 2.13 -18.18 -8.70
CA GLN A 327 1.96 -18.90 -9.97
C GLN A 327 1.03 -20.10 -9.84
N ASN A 328 0.09 -20.25 -10.77
CA ASN A 328 -0.69 -21.47 -10.89
C ASN A 328 0.15 -22.61 -11.47
N ASP A 329 -0.08 -23.84 -10.97
CA ASP A 329 0.45 -25.05 -11.58
C ASP A 329 -0.38 -25.48 -12.81
N ASN A 330 -0.39 -24.64 -13.83
CA ASN A 330 -0.94 -24.95 -15.14
C ASN A 330 0.14 -24.85 -16.22
N VAL A 331 -0.14 -25.37 -17.41
CA VAL A 331 0.80 -25.40 -18.54
C VAL A 331 1.31 -24.00 -18.90
N ALA A 332 0.44 -22.98 -18.81
CA ALA A 332 0.77 -21.60 -19.16
C ALA A 332 1.47 -20.82 -18.02
N LYS A 333 1.62 -21.44 -16.85
CA LYS A 333 2.17 -20.86 -15.62
C LYS A 333 1.61 -19.44 -15.40
N THR A 334 0.28 -19.35 -15.28
CA THR A 334 -0.43 -18.06 -15.18
C THR A 334 -0.37 -17.49 -13.77
N TYR A 335 -0.39 -16.17 -13.64
CA TYR A 335 -0.54 -15.50 -12.34
C TYR A 335 -1.86 -15.90 -11.69
N ASN A 336 -1.82 -16.29 -10.42
CA ASN A 336 -3.00 -16.59 -9.60
C ASN A 336 -3.59 -15.35 -8.93
N LEU A 337 -2.95 -14.18 -9.10
CA LEU A 337 -3.32 -12.87 -8.56
C LEU A 337 -2.99 -12.66 -7.07
N CYS A 338 -2.38 -13.64 -6.40
CA CYS A 338 -1.97 -13.50 -5.00
C CYS A 338 -0.86 -12.47 -4.82
N HIS A 339 -1.00 -11.64 -3.79
CA HIS A 339 0.00 -10.69 -3.37
C HIS A 339 -0.09 -10.43 -1.86
N PHE A 340 1.02 -10.02 -1.25
CA PHE A 340 1.06 -9.45 0.10
C PHE A 340 0.44 -8.05 0.08
N TRP A 341 -0.39 -7.74 1.07
CA TRP A 341 -1.11 -6.47 1.11
C TRP A 341 -0.23 -5.38 1.75
N SER A 342 0.45 -4.61 0.90
CA SER A 342 1.61 -3.78 1.24
C SER A 342 1.33 -2.59 2.17
N ASN A 343 0.08 -2.24 2.48
CA ASN A 343 -0.21 -1.19 3.48
C ASN A 343 0.33 -1.56 4.87
N PHE A 344 0.48 -2.85 5.15
CA PHE A 344 1.34 -3.34 6.22
C PHE A 344 2.52 -4.05 5.56
N GLU A 345 3.72 -3.53 5.79
CA GLU A 345 4.96 -4.16 5.36
C GLU A 345 6.07 -3.83 6.35
N ILE A 346 6.73 -4.85 6.89
CA ILE A 346 7.97 -4.68 7.67
C ILE A 346 9.07 -5.31 6.86
N ALA A 347 9.96 -4.51 6.30
CA ALA A 347 10.93 -5.00 5.33
C ALA A 347 12.32 -4.41 5.47
N ASP A 348 13.32 -5.23 5.14
CA ASP A 348 14.70 -4.81 4.97
C ASP A 348 14.81 -4.06 3.63
N LEU A 349 15.26 -2.81 3.68
CA LEU A 349 15.38 -1.93 2.52
C LEU A 349 16.36 -2.47 1.46
N SER A 350 17.26 -3.40 1.82
CA SER A 350 18.15 -4.06 0.85
C SER A 350 17.41 -4.90 -0.19
N ILE A 351 16.15 -5.28 0.06
CA ILE A 351 15.29 -5.93 -0.95
C ILE A 351 15.11 -5.02 -2.17
N PHE A 352 14.97 -3.72 -1.91
CA PHE A 352 14.66 -2.71 -2.92
C PHE A 352 15.91 -1.97 -3.42
N ASN A 353 16.84 -1.70 -2.50
CA ASN A 353 18.04 -0.94 -2.76
C ASN A 353 19.20 -1.83 -3.25
N ASN A 354 18.99 -2.50 -4.39
CA ASN A 354 20.02 -3.28 -5.07
C ASN A 354 19.83 -3.24 -6.60
N PRO A 355 20.87 -3.56 -7.39
CA PRO A 355 20.79 -3.52 -8.85
C PRO A 355 19.74 -4.44 -9.47
N ASP A 356 19.44 -5.59 -8.85
CA ASP A 356 18.49 -6.58 -9.39
C ASP A 356 17.05 -6.07 -9.31
N TYR A 357 16.66 -5.55 -8.13
CA TYR A 357 15.35 -4.92 -7.96
C TYR A 357 15.23 -3.66 -8.82
N GLN A 358 16.29 -2.86 -8.92
CA GLN A 358 16.31 -1.68 -9.78
C GLN A 358 16.05 -2.06 -11.25
N ALA A 359 16.74 -3.08 -11.78
CA ALA A 359 16.52 -3.56 -13.13
C ALA A 359 15.10 -4.11 -13.35
N PHE A 360 14.54 -4.78 -12.34
CA PHE A 360 13.15 -5.25 -12.36
C PHE A 360 12.16 -4.08 -12.44
N PHE A 361 12.32 -3.09 -11.55
CA PHE A 361 11.47 -1.90 -11.54
C PHE A 361 11.59 -1.12 -12.86
N ASP A 362 12.80 -0.88 -13.35
CA ASP A 362 13.03 -0.15 -14.61
C ASP A 362 12.39 -0.86 -15.81
N HIS A 363 12.44 -2.20 -15.84
CA HIS A 363 11.74 -2.97 -16.86
C HIS A 363 10.23 -2.72 -16.83
N LEU A 364 9.62 -2.71 -15.65
CA LEU A 364 8.19 -2.48 -15.49
C LEU A 364 7.82 -1.02 -15.80
N ASP A 365 8.60 -0.06 -15.30
CA ASP A 365 8.34 1.38 -15.45
C ASP A 365 8.40 1.81 -16.92
N ALA A 366 9.33 1.23 -17.70
CA ALA A 366 9.47 1.47 -19.14
C ALA A 366 8.24 1.02 -19.97
N THR A 367 7.39 0.14 -19.44
CA THR A 367 6.17 -0.30 -20.14
C THR A 367 5.03 0.72 -20.06
N GLY A 368 5.09 1.63 -19.07
CA GLY A 368 3.99 2.55 -18.75
C GLY A 368 2.81 1.90 -18.03
N GLY A 369 2.89 0.63 -17.61
CA GLY A 369 1.79 -0.11 -16.97
C GLY A 369 1.22 0.54 -15.69
N PHE A 370 2.04 1.28 -14.93
CA PHE A 370 1.55 2.09 -13.80
C PHE A 370 0.52 3.16 -14.23
N PHE A 371 0.59 3.65 -15.47
CA PHE A 371 -0.22 4.75 -15.99
C PHE A 371 -1.28 4.31 -17.01
N TYR A 372 -0.96 3.34 -17.86
CA TYR A 372 -1.87 2.79 -18.86
C TYR A 372 -2.82 1.73 -18.28
N GLU A 373 -2.41 1.08 -17.19
CA GLU A 373 -3.27 0.21 -16.39
C GLU A 373 -3.46 0.84 -14.99
N ARG A 374 -3.39 0.04 -13.93
CA ARG A 374 -3.43 0.50 -12.53
C ARG A 374 -2.60 -0.42 -11.64
N TRP A 375 -1.36 -0.68 -12.05
CA TRP A 375 -0.44 -1.55 -11.31
C TRP A 375 -0.21 -1.00 -9.89
N GLY A 376 -0.62 -1.78 -8.89
CA GLY A 376 -0.35 -1.49 -7.49
C GLY A 376 1.08 -1.85 -7.12
N ASP A 377 1.64 -1.17 -6.11
CA ASP A 377 2.91 -1.56 -5.48
C ASP A 377 2.82 -2.94 -4.83
N ALA A 378 1.66 -3.29 -4.25
CA ALA A 378 1.46 -4.58 -3.59
C ALA A 378 1.74 -5.81 -4.49
N PRO A 379 1.15 -5.95 -5.69
CA PRO A 379 1.52 -7.02 -6.61
C PRO A 379 2.95 -6.88 -7.16
N VAL A 380 3.49 -5.67 -7.35
CA VAL A 380 4.87 -5.47 -7.82
C VAL A 380 5.90 -5.96 -6.78
N HIS A 381 5.75 -5.56 -5.51
CA HIS A 381 6.56 -6.03 -4.40
C HIS A 381 6.45 -7.54 -4.24
N SER A 382 5.23 -8.09 -4.34
CA SER A 382 5.01 -9.52 -4.20
C SER A 382 5.68 -10.35 -5.29
N LEU A 383 5.69 -9.86 -6.53
CA LEU A 383 6.44 -10.50 -7.62
C LEU A 383 7.94 -10.45 -7.37
N ALA A 384 8.48 -9.31 -6.94
CA ALA A 384 9.90 -9.21 -6.57
C ALA A 384 10.26 -10.14 -5.41
N VAL A 385 9.48 -10.13 -4.33
CA VAL A 385 9.66 -11.03 -3.18
C VAL A 385 9.60 -12.49 -3.61
N SER A 386 8.64 -12.85 -4.50
CA SER A 386 8.49 -14.23 -4.96
C SER A 386 9.69 -14.75 -5.76
N TRP A 387 10.47 -13.83 -6.36
CA TRP A 387 11.60 -14.16 -7.21
C TRP A 387 12.94 -14.04 -6.49
N PHE A 388 13.16 -12.94 -5.76
CA PHE A 388 14.47 -12.61 -5.18
C PHE A 388 14.67 -13.10 -3.75
N LEU A 389 13.61 -13.51 -3.04
CA LEU A 389 13.70 -14.00 -1.68
C LEU A 389 13.45 -15.52 -1.57
N SER A 390 13.93 -16.07 -0.46
CA SER A 390 13.77 -17.47 -0.06
C SER A 390 12.73 -17.61 1.04
N LYS A 391 12.23 -18.83 1.28
CA LYS A 391 11.21 -19.07 2.35
C LYS A 391 11.67 -18.57 3.72
N ARG A 392 12.96 -18.72 4.03
CA ARG A 392 13.54 -18.29 5.32
C ARG A 392 13.53 -16.78 5.53
N ASP A 393 13.52 -16.00 4.44
CA ASP A 393 13.54 -14.53 4.50
C ASP A 393 12.17 -13.95 4.90
N LEU A 394 11.10 -14.74 4.76
CA LEU A 394 9.73 -14.31 5.06
C LEU A 394 9.32 -14.59 6.50
N TRP A 395 8.42 -13.75 6.99
CA TRP A 395 7.70 -13.97 8.25
C TRP A 395 6.25 -13.52 8.13
N TRP A 396 5.33 -14.33 8.65
CA TRP A 396 3.94 -13.94 8.83
C TRP A 396 3.71 -13.53 10.27
N PHE A 397 3.32 -12.27 10.47
CA PHE A 397 2.97 -11.72 11.78
C PHE A 397 1.52 -12.05 12.16
N GLY A 398 1.22 -13.33 12.32
CA GLY A 398 -0.12 -13.81 12.70
C GLY A 398 -0.55 -13.42 14.13
N ASP A 399 0.36 -12.89 14.94
CA ASP A 399 0.18 -12.40 16.30
C ASP A 399 -0.17 -10.91 16.38
N ILE A 400 0.01 -10.16 15.29
CA ILE A 400 -0.33 -8.74 15.19
C ILE A 400 -1.76 -8.60 14.66
N GLY A 401 -2.68 -8.17 15.52
CA GLY A 401 -4.03 -7.79 15.09
C GLY A 401 -4.01 -6.45 14.36
N TYR A 402 -4.42 -6.44 13.10
CA TYR A 402 -4.26 -5.29 12.20
C TYR A 402 -5.50 -5.10 11.32
N TYR A 403 -5.94 -3.86 11.18
CA TYR A 403 -7.04 -3.48 10.29
C TYR A 403 -6.62 -2.37 9.36
N HIS A 404 -6.96 -2.55 8.11
CA HIS A 404 -7.04 -1.50 7.11
C HIS A 404 -8.34 -1.76 6.36
N ALA A 405 -9.19 -0.75 6.19
CA ALA A 405 -10.52 -0.97 5.63
C ALA A 405 -10.45 -1.69 4.25
N PRO A 406 -11.29 -2.71 4.00
CA PRO A 406 -12.31 -3.27 4.91
C PRO A 406 -11.86 -4.51 5.70
N TYR A 407 -10.58 -4.89 5.66
CA TYR A 407 -10.11 -6.19 6.14
C TYR A 407 -9.42 -6.11 7.51
N LEU A 408 -9.76 -7.08 8.36
CA LEU A 408 -9.18 -7.29 9.67
C LEU A 408 -8.37 -8.58 9.67
N GLN A 409 -7.13 -8.53 10.12
CA GLN A 409 -6.45 -9.71 10.65
C GLN A 409 -6.61 -9.74 12.17
N CYS A 410 -7.08 -10.86 12.70
CA CYS A 410 -7.18 -11.09 14.15
C CYS A 410 -6.55 -12.44 14.52
N PRO A 411 -5.60 -12.50 15.49
CA PRO A 411 -4.96 -13.75 15.88
C PRO A 411 -5.98 -14.82 16.29
N GLN A 412 -5.90 -16.00 15.66
CA GLN A 412 -6.87 -17.07 15.91
C GLN A 412 -6.70 -17.76 17.28
N PRO A 413 -5.47 -18.10 17.74
CA PRO A 413 -5.30 -18.77 19.03
C PRO A 413 -5.79 -17.90 20.20
N LEU A 414 -6.66 -18.47 21.04
CA LEU A 414 -7.18 -17.77 22.23
C LEU A 414 -6.06 -17.30 23.16
N GLN A 415 -5.03 -18.13 23.36
CA GLN A 415 -3.91 -17.81 24.24
C GLN A 415 -3.17 -16.54 23.77
N THR A 416 -2.83 -16.46 22.48
CA THR A 416 -2.20 -15.27 21.87
C THR A 416 -3.07 -14.03 22.07
N ARG A 417 -4.39 -14.14 21.87
CA ARG A 417 -5.30 -12.99 22.08
C ARG A 417 -5.34 -12.52 23.53
N LEU A 418 -5.33 -13.43 24.49
CA LEU A 418 -5.33 -13.09 25.92
C LEU A 418 -4.00 -12.48 26.35
N GLU A 419 -2.88 -13.08 25.95
CA GLU A 419 -1.52 -12.59 26.27
C GLU A 419 -1.27 -11.20 25.69
N ASN A 420 -1.68 -10.97 24.44
CA ASN A 420 -1.48 -9.71 23.73
C ASN A 420 -2.64 -8.72 23.91
N ARG A 421 -3.59 -8.96 24.84
CA ARG A 421 -4.74 -8.08 25.10
C ARG A 421 -5.46 -7.60 23.83
N CYS A 422 -5.70 -8.54 22.91
CA CYS A 422 -6.32 -8.26 21.62
C CYS A 422 -7.78 -7.80 21.78
N SER A 423 -8.17 -6.74 21.05
CA SER A 423 -9.53 -6.20 21.07
C SER A 423 -10.31 -6.40 19.76
N CYS A 424 -9.81 -7.26 18.86
CA CYS A 424 -10.48 -7.63 17.61
C CYS A 424 -11.40 -8.84 17.78
N ASP A 425 -12.39 -8.96 16.90
CA ASP A 425 -13.23 -10.16 16.81
C ASP A 425 -12.55 -11.21 15.91
N PRO A 426 -12.18 -12.40 16.43
CA PRO A 426 -11.57 -13.45 15.61
C PRO A 426 -12.49 -14.01 14.52
N ASP A 427 -13.81 -13.85 14.63
CA ASP A 427 -14.79 -14.31 13.63
C ASP A 427 -14.81 -13.39 12.38
N GLU A 428 -14.27 -12.18 12.50
CA GLU A 428 -14.11 -11.21 11.41
C GLU A 428 -12.73 -11.30 10.71
N ASP A 429 -11.89 -12.28 11.07
CA ASP A 429 -10.56 -12.45 10.49
C ASP A 429 -10.60 -12.76 8.98
N PHE A 430 -9.84 -11.98 8.22
CA PHE A 430 -9.69 -12.10 6.78
C PHE A 430 -8.75 -13.24 6.39
N SER A 431 -7.75 -13.56 7.22
CA SER A 431 -6.58 -14.37 6.88
C SER A 431 -6.93 -15.76 6.36
N PHE A 432 -8.04 -16.35 6.81
CA PHE A 432 -8.49 -17.67 6.36
C PHE A 432 -9.77 -17.64 5.52
N SER A 433 -10.17 -16.46 5.03
CA SER A 433 -11.30 -16.30 4.12
C SER A 433 -11.00 -16.82 2.71
N PHE A 434 -12.05 -17.06 1.92
CA PHE A 434 -11.93 -17.58 0.54
C PHE A 434 -11.28 -16.59 -0.46
N ILE A 435 -11.16 -15.32 -0.09
CA ILE A 435 -10.49 -14.27 -0.88
C ILE A 435 -9.09 -13.92 -0.36
N SER A 436 -8.60 -14.63 0.67
CA SER A 436 -7.23 -14.49 1.16
C SER A 436 -6.28 -15.47 0.47
N CYS A 437 -5.04 -15.03 0.31
CA CYS A 437 -3.93 -15.88 -0.13
C CYS A 437 -3.05 -16.34 1.05
N THR A 438 -3.37 -15.97 2.30
CA THR A 438 -2.55 -16.28 3.47
C THR A 438 -2.41 -17.79 3.68
N PRO A 439 -3.45 -18.63 3.49
CA PRO A 439 -3.30 -20.08 3.60
C PRO A 439 -2.32 -20.63 2.55
N HIS A 440 -2.28 -20.04 1.36
CA HIS A 440 -1.40 -20.47 0.26
C HIS A 440 0.07 -20.23 0.59
N ILE A 441 0.43 -19.01 1.04
CA ILE A 441 1.81 -18.72 1.46
C ILE A 441 2.21 -19.53 2.70
N LEU A 442 1.32 -19.70 3.69
CA LEU A 442 1.66 -20.50 4.88
C LEU A 442 1.89 -21.97 4.55
N ASN A 443 1.14 -22.54 3.62
CA ASN A 443 1.42 -23.89 3.12
C ASN A 443 2.78 -23.97 2.44
N LEU A 444 3.14 -22.96 1.64
CA LEU A 444 4.44 -22.90 0.97
C LEU A 444 5.59 -22.76 1.99
N LEU A 445 5.46 -21.91 3.00
CA LEU A 445 6.46 -21.71 4.05
C LEU A 445 6.66 -22.94 4.95
N ASN A 446 5.61 -23.75 5.14
CA ASN A 446 5.66 -24.98 5.94
C ASN A 446 6.04 -26.24 5.14
N SER A 447 6.07 -26.14 3.80
CA SER A 447 6.49 -27.25 2.94
C SER A 447 8.00 -27.47 3.03
N ARG A 448 8.40 -28.74 3.21
CA ARG A 448 9.79 -29.17 3.40
C ARG A 448 10.67 -28.98 2.18
#